data_AF-A0A1F6H0G9-F1
#
_entry.id   AF-A0A1F6H0G9-F1
#
_cell.length_a   1.000
_cell.length_b   1.000
_cell.length_c   1.000
_cell.angle_alpha   90.00
_cell.angle_beta   90.00
_cell.angle_gamma   90.00
#
_symmetry.space_group_name_H-M   'P 1'
#
loop_
_entity.id
_entity.type
_entity.pdbx_description
1 polymer ?
#
loop_
_entity_poly.entity_id
_entity_poly.type
_entity_poly.pdbx_seq_one_letter_code
_entity_poly.pdbx_strand_id
1 'polypeptide(L)'
;MNTCLSPEELQKVPKELLPWAWAVSARLQYFYDHDQKLLEAARNNWGVINASGQFPALNQMLRAYGLRRGKSATYFKNHSLDFVEVGKELFSRQLPAGDAEKWEQAQERWLFAVRELKRLARKKGHSAPRLWSATCKAYWFYHPSELTMYDQYAQGQLSIELGDQIGPEDFLVAFGEFWQTKAQKPLAELFQYISKASPHQPRIADGYLWLLGKYSESELEDIYKDYVQTGQPFASLPKRRK
;
A
#
# COMPACT_ATOMS: atom_id res chain seq x y z
N MET A 1 1.51 21.47 -6.87
CA MET A 1 0.39 20.82 -7.60
C MET A 1 -0.77 20.65 -6.64
N ASN A 2 -2.00 20.93 -7.06
CA ASN A 2 -3.18 20.58 -6.25
C ASN A 2 -3.42 19.07 -6.38
N THR A 3 -3.08 18.32 -5.33
CA THR A 3 -3.15 16.84 -5.30
C THR A 3 -4.52 16.30 -4.94
N CYS A 4 -5.43 17.19 -4.55
CA CYS A 4 -6.77 16.83 -4.11
C CYS A 4 -7.81 17.13 -5.18
N LEU A 5 -8.95 16.44 -5.07
CA LEU A 5 -10.18 16.76 -5.79
C LEU A 5 -10.79 18.04 -5.21
N SER A 6 -11.39 18.85 -6.08
CA SER A 6 -12.07 20.07 -5.65
C SER A 6 -13.40 19.75 -4.96
N PRO A 7 -13.86 20.58 -4.00
CA PRO A 7 -15.21 20.44 -3.43
C PRO A 7 -16.31 20.39 -4.49
N GLU A 8 -16.15 21.15 -5.59
CA GLU A 8 -17.10 21.18 -6.71
C GLU A 8 -17.15 19.87 -7.50
N GLU A 9 -16.01 19.17 -7.66
CA GLU A 9 -15.99 17.81 -8.21
C GLU A 9 -16.68 16.85 -7.24
N LEU A 10 -16.37 16.94 -5.94
CA LEU A 10 -16.86 16.01 -4.93
C LEU A 10 -18.37 16.11 -4.70
N GLN A 11 -18.98 17.29 -4.84
CA GLN A 11 -20.43 17.46 -4.77
C GLN A 11 -21.19 16.73 -5.89
N LYS A 12 -20.52 16.38 -6.99
CA LYS A 12 -21.12 15.64 -8.12
C LYS A 12 -20.96 14.14 -7.99
N VAL A 13 -20.09 13.67 -7.11
CA VAL A 13 -19.80 12.24 -6.92
C VAL A 13 -20.95 11.60 -6.13
N PRO A 14 -21.56 10.50 -6.63
CA PRO A 14 -22.55 9.72 -5.89
C PRO A 14 -22.04 9.27 -4.51
N LYS A 15 -22.92 9.19 -3.50
CA LYS A 15 -22.54 8.91 -2.10
C LYS A 15 -21.75 7.60 -1.97
N GLU A 16 -22.17 6.58 -2.71
CA GLU A 16 -21.57 5.25 -2.79
C GLU A 16 -20.15 5.24 -3.40
N LEU A 17 -19.79 6.27 -4.18
CA LEU A 17 -18.46 6.43 -4.76
C LEU A 17 -17.54 7.35 -3.94
N LEU A 18 -18.05 8.02 -2.90
CA LEU A 18 -17.24 8.86 -2.01
C LEU A 18 -16.06 8.13 -1.35
N PRO A 19 -16.16 6.85 -0.92
CA PRO A 19 -15.01 6.12 -0.40
C PRO A 19 -13.88 5.99 -1.44
N TRP A 20 -14.25 5.74 -2.70
CA TRP A 20 -13.31 5.65 -3.82
C TRP A 20 -12.71 7.02 -4.16
N ALA A 21 -13.52 8.08 -4.17
CA ALA A 21 -13.05 9.44 -4.37
C ALA A 21 -12.05 9.86 -3.29
N TRP A 22 -12.33 9.51 -2.03
CA TRP A 22 -11.40 9.71 -0.92
C TRP A 22 -10.09 8.96 -1.16
N ALA A 23 -10.17 7.68 -1.55
CA ALA A 23 -9.00 6.86 -1.81
C ALA A 23 -8.13 7.42 -2.94
N VAL A 24 -8.74 7.93 -4.03
CA VAL A 24 -8.03 8.61 -5.12
C VAL A 24 -7.25 9.81 -4.61
N SER A 25 -7.90 10.75 -3.90
CA SER A 25 -7.22 11.93 -3.36
C SER A 25 -6.13 11.55 -2.37
N ALA A 26 -6.40 10.60 -1.47
CA ALA A 26 -5.42 10.14 -0.50
C ALA A 26 -4.18 9.54 -1.16
N ARG A 27 -4.36 8.74 -2.23
CA ARG A 27 -3.24 8.14 -2.98
C ARG A 27 -2.51 9.15 -3.83
N LEU A 28 -3.20 10.11 -4.45
CA LEU A 28 -2.55 11.20 -5.18
C LEU A 28 -1.68 12.04 -4.24
N GLN A 29 -2.22 12.46 -3.10
CA GLN A 29 -1.46 13.19 -2.10
C GLN A 29 -0.25 12.39 -1.62
N TYR A 30 -0.44 11.12 -1.23
CA TYR A 30 0.66 10.26 -0.79
C TYR A 30 1.73 10.04 -1.88
N PHE A 31 1.30 9.96 -3.14
CA PHE A 31 2.22 9.80 -4.27
C PHE A 31 3.15 11.01 -4.41
N TYR A 32 2.60 12.23 -4.42
CA TYR A 32 3.40 13.44 -4.56
C TYR A 32 4.21 13.78 -3.31
N ASP A 33 3.68 13.49 -2.12
CA ASP A 33 4.38 13.74 -0.86
C ASP A 33 5.55 12.76 -0.65
N HIS A 34 5.40 11.51 -1.11
CA HIS A 34 6.30 10.41 -0.79
C HIS A 34 6.66 9.52 -1.98
N ASP A 35 5.69 8.82 -2.59
CA ASP A 35 5.98 7.67 -3.45
C ASP A 35 6.78 8.05 -4.69
N GLN A 36 6.54 9.21 -5.31
CA GLN A 36 7.26 9.66 -6.51
C GLN A 36 8.78 9.71 -6.28
N LYS A 37 9.22 10.43 -5.25
CA LYS A 37 10.63 10.55 -4.89
C LYS A 37 11.23 9.21 -4.48
N LEU A 38 10.45 8.39 -3.78
CA LEU A 38 10.89 7.07 -3.35
C LEU A 38 11.04 6.10 -4.53
N LEU A 39 10.17 6.15 -5.53
CA LEU A 39 10.25 5.35 -6.76
C LEU A 39 11.48 5.75 -7.58
N GLU A 40 11.73 7.05 -7.73
CA GLU A 40 12.94 7.57 -8.38
C GLU A 40 14.21 7.13 -7.63
N ALA A 41 14.21 7.22 -6.30
CA ALA A 41 15.31 6.74 -5.48
C ALA A 41 15.49 5.22 -5.56
N ALA A 42 14.40 4.46 -5.58
CA ALA A 42 14.42 3.01 -5.60
C ALA A 42 14.98 2.45 -6.90
N ARG A 43 14.54 2.98 -8.04
CA ARG A 43 15.04 2.58 -9.37
C ARG A 43 16.56 2.66 -9.48
N ASN A 44 17.17 3.63 -8.81
CA ASN A 44 18.59 3.91 -8.92
C ASN A 44 19.42 3.35 -7.75
N ASN A 45 18.84 3.26 -6.54
CA ASN A 45 19.62 3.10 -5.30
C ASN A 45 19.08 2.03 -4.33
N TRP A 46 18.19 1.13 -4.75
CA TRP A 46 17.63 0.12 -3.83
C TRP A 46 18.70 -0.73 -3.13
N GLY A 47 19.75 -1.11 -3.87
CA GLY A 47 20.87 -1.91 -3.39
C GLY A 47 22.13 -1.12 -3.03
N VAL A 48 22.09 0.21 -3.07
CA VAL A 48 23.29 1.04 -2.91
C VAL A 48 23.51 1.36 -1.43
N ILE A 49 24.72 1.06 -0.97
CA ILE A 49 25.17 1.36 0.40
C ILE A 49 25.90 2.71 0.37
N ASN A 50 25.52 3.63 1.26
CA ASN A 50 26.22 4.91 1.40
C ASN A 50 27.51 4.78 2.22
N ALA A 51 28.29 5.86 2.32
CA ALA A 51 29.54 5.88 3.10
C ALA A 51 29.37 5.49 4.59
N SER A 52 28.16 5.60 5.13
CA SER A 52 27.82 5.21 6.51
C SER A 52 27.34 3.75 6.63
N GLY A 53 27.47 2.93 5.58
CA GLY A 53 27.04 1.53 5.60
C GLY A 53 25.52 1.34 5.59
N GLN A 54 24.75 2.33 5.18
CA GLN A 54 23.28 2.29 5.18
C GLN A 54 22.71 2.25 3.77
N PHE A 55 21.53 1.63 3.62
CA PHE A 55 20.72 1.64 2.41
C PHE A 55 19.76 2.84 2.42
N PRO A 56 20.03 3.94 1.69
CA PRO A 56 19.25 5.17 1.84
C PRO A 56 17.80 5.02 1.37
N ALA A 57 17.58 4.39 0.20
CA ALA A 57 16.25 4.18 -0.36
C ALA A 57 15.37 3.32 0.57
N LEU A 58 15.90 2.19 1.05
CA LEU A 58 15.22 1.35 2.04
C LEU A 58 14.88 2.15 3.31
N ASN A 59 15.83 2.91 3.83
CA ASN A 59 15.61 3.71 5.04
C ASN A 59 14.54 4.78 4.87
N GLN A 60 14.48 5.43 3.70
CA GLN A 60 13.45 6.41 3.38
C GLN A 60 12.07 5.74 3.26
N MET A 61 11.96 4.61 2.56
CA MET A 61 10.74 3.82 2.48
C MET A 61 10.23 3.44 3.88
N LEU A 62 11.10 2.83 4.71
CA LEU A 62 10.70 2.38 6.05
C LEU A 62 10.25 3.56 6.93
N ARG A 63 10.77 4.78 6.72
CA ARG A 63 10.31 5.99 7.42
C ARG A 63 8.95 6.45 6.93
N ALA A 64 8.76 6.59 5.62
CA ALA A 64 7.52 7.09 5.01
C ALA A 64 6.30 6.26 5.46
N TYR A 65 6.43 4.93 5.45
CA TYR A 65 5.35 4.03 5.88
C TYR A 65 5.37 3.70 7.37
N GLY A 66 6.13 4.44 8.18
CA GLY A 66 6.16 4.28 9.64
C GLY A 66 6.64 2.92 10.13
N LEU A 67 7.36 2.14 9.30
CA LEU A 67 7.84 0.79 9.58
C LEU A 67 9.06 0.75 10.51
N ARG A 68 9.67 1.90 10.82
CA ARG A 68 10.77 2.05 11.78
C ARG A 68 10.34 2.28 13.23
N ARG A 69 9.17 1.80 13.64
CA ARG A 69 8.69 1.97 15.02
C ARG A 69 8.90 0.70 15.84
N GLY A 70 9.32 0.86 17.09
CA GLY A 70 9.47 -0.24 18.05
C GLY A 70 10.44 -1.33 17.57
N LYS A 71 10.09 -2.60 17.85
CA LYS A 71 10.92 -3.79 17.54
C LYS A 71 11.29 -3.92 16.06
N SER A 72 10.46 -3.40 15.14
CA SER A 72 10.76 -3.39 13.70
C SER A 72 11.97 -2.52 13.35
N ALA A 73 12.20 -1.42 14.08
CA ALA A 73 13.35 -0.55 13.84
C ALA A 73 14.68 -1.29 14.04
N THR A 74 14.77 -2.04 15.15
CA THR A 74 15.93 -2.86 15.49
C THR A 74 16.17 -3.94 14.45
N TYR A 75 15.10 -4.63 14.02
CA TYR A 75 15.20 -5.64 12.98
C TYR A 75 15.80 -5.07 11.68
N PHE A 76 15.20 -4.02 11.11
CA PHE A 76 15.69 -3.48 9.84
C PHE A 76 17.10 -2.90 9.97
N LYS A 77 17.48 -2.32 11.13
CA LYS A 77 18.86 -1.88 11.36
C LYS A 77 19.86 -3.03 11.22
N ASN A 78 19.55 -4.20 11.76
CA ASN A 78 20.47 -5.34 11.84
C ASN A 78 20.41 -6.26 10.60
N HIS A 79 19.37 -6.14 9.78
CA HIS A 79 19.08 -7.05 8.67
C HIS A 79 18.82 -6.33 7.34
N SER A 80 19.23 -5.07 7.19
CA SER A 80 19.00 -4.33 5.94
C SER A 80 19.65 -5.01 4.73
N LEU A 81 20.86 -5.58 4.88
CA LEU A 81 21.53 -6.29 3.81
C LEU A 81 20.73 -7.53 3.36
N ASP A 82 20.43 -8.42 4.32
CA ASP A 82 19.59 -9.61 4.11
C ASP A 82 18.26 -9.23 3.41
N PHE A 83 17.61 -8.15 3.86
CA PHE A 83 16.35 -7.67 3.31
C PHE A 83 16.47 -7.22 1.85
N VAL A 84 17.52 -6.47 1.52
CA VAL A 84 17.76 -5.96 0.17
C VAL A 84 18.15 -7.07 -0.79
N GLU A 85 19.03 -7.98 -0.38
CA GLU A 85 19.49 -9.09 -1.22
C GLU A 85 18.33 -10.03 -1.60
N VAL A 86 17.57 -10.49 -0.60
CA VAL A 86 16.38 -11.34 -0.83
C VAL A 86 15.36 -10.61 -1.71
N GLY A 87 15.11 -9.32 -1.44
CA GLY A 87 14.16 -8.53 -2.20
C GLY A 87 14.59 -8.33 -3.66
N LYS A 88 15.85 -7.99 -3.92
CA LYS A 88 16.36 -7.72 -5.28
C LYS A 88 16.25 -8.96 -6.17
N GLU A 89 16.69 -10.11 -5.67
CA GLU A 89 16.66 -11.40 -6.39
C GLU A 89 15.24 -11.78 -6.86
N LEU A 90 14.25 -11.60 -5.99
CA LEU A 90 12.89 -12.07 -6.21
C LEU A 90 12.00 -11.04 -6.90
N PHE A 91 12.11 -9.78 -6.49
CA PHE A 91 11.18 -8.72 -6.87
C PHE A 91 11.57 -8.01 -8.16
N SER A 92 12.81 -8.14 -8.64
CA SER A 92 13.18 -7.54 -9.94
C SER A 92 12.73 -8.36 -11.14
N ARG A 93 12.26 -9.60 -10.92
CA ARG A 93 11.83 -10.50 -11.98
C ARG A 93 10.50 -10.01 -12.54
N GLN A 94 10.35 -9.96 -13.86
CA GLN A 94 9.08 -9.59 -14.47
C GLN A 94 7.94 -10.49 -13.99
N LEU A 95 6.77 -9.89 -13.86
CA LEU A 95 5.53 -10.60 -13.60
C LEU A 95 4.93 -11.07 -14.92
N PRO A 96 4.17 -12.17 -14.92
CA PRO A 96 3.48 -12.63 -16.13
C PRO A 96 2.38 -11.64 -16.53
N ALA A 97 2.02 -11.63 -17.81
CA ALA A 97 1.03 -10.71 -18.35
C ALA A 97 -0.42 -11.05 -17.95
N GLY A 98 -0.71 -12.32 -17.66
CA GLY A 98 -2.06 -12.77 -17.27
C GLY A 98 -2.38 -12.38 -15.83
N ASP A 99 -3.55 -11.77 -15.59
CA ASP A 99 -3.85 -11.21 -14.27
C ASP A 99 -3.92 -12.27 -13.16
N ALA A 100 -4.57 -13.43 -13.39
CA ALA A 100 -4.65 -14.49 -12.38
C ALA A 100 -3.25 -15.03 -12.02
N GLU A 101 -2.48 -15.43 -13.04
CA GLU A 101 -1.11 -15.93 -12.87
C GLU A 101 -0.18 -14.88 -12.23
N LYS A 102 -0.40 -13.59 -12.53
CA LYS A 102 0.36 -12.48 -11.95
C LYS A 102 0.18 -12.40 -10.44
N TRP A 103 -1.05 -12.47 -9.95
CA TRP A 103 -1.32 -12.39 -8.52
C TRP A 103 -0.80 -13.62 -7.76
N GLU A 104 -0.93 -14.82 -8.36
CA GLU A 104 -0.37 -16.06 -7.82
C GLU A 104 1.16 -16.00 -7.73
N GLN A 105 1.86 -15.67 -8.82
CA GLN A 105 3.32 -15.55 -8.81
C GLN A 105 3.79 -14.43 -7.87
N ALA A 106 3.07 -13.32 -7.79
CA ALA A 106 3.38 -12.26 -6.84
C ALA A 106 3.24 -12.75 -5.39
N GLN A 107 2.18 -13.49 -5.06
CA GLN A 107 1.98 -14.10 -3.74
C GLN A 107 3.11 -15.07 -3.40
N GLU A 108 3.46 -15.99 -4.31
CA GLU A 108 4.53 -16.97 -4.09
C GLU A 108 5.88 -16.30 -3.79
N ARG A 109 6.27 -15.31 -4.61
CA ARG A 109 7.53 -14.56 -4.44
C ARG A 109 7.54 -13.78 -3.13
N TRP A 110 6.42 -13.13 -2.79
CA TRP A 110 6.29 -12.41 -1.53
C TRP A 110 6.38 -13.34 -0.31
N LEU A 111 5.67 -14.47 -0.33
CA LEU A 111 5.72 -15.49 0.72
C LEU A 111 7.10 -16.09 0.88
N PHE A 112 7.78 -16.37 -0.23
CA PHE A 112 9.15 -16.88 -0.20
C PHE A 112 10.09 -15.87 0.48
N ALA A 113 10.04 -14.61 0.06
CA ALA A 113 10.85 -13.55 0.66
C ALA A 113 10.59 -13.41 2.17
N VAL A 114 9.33 -13.40 2.60
CA VAL A 114 8.97 -13.32 4.02
C VAL A 114 9.48 -14.55 4.79
N ARG A 115 9.36 -15.76 4.24
CA ARG A 115 9.87 -16.98 4.88
C ARG A 115 11.38 -16.93 5.09
N GLU A 116 12.13 -16.54 4.06
CA GLU A 116 13.58 -16.42 4.14
C GLU A 116 14.01 -15.36 5.17
N LEU A 117 13.37 -14.20 5.16
CA LEU A 117 13.67 -13.13 6.11
C LEU A 117 13.30 -13.50 7.55
N LYS A 118 12.21 -14.26 7.77
CA LYS A 118 11.85 -14.83 9.07
C LYS A 118 12.91 -15.83 9.55
N ARG A 119 13.38 -16.71 8.65
CA ARG A 119 14.43 -17.71 8.95
C ARG A 119 15.73 -17.02 9.40
N LEU A 120 16.17 -16.00 8.67
CA LEU A 120 17.36 -15.21 9.01
C LEU A 120 17.19 -14.43 10.32
N ALA A 121 16.00 -13.85 10.57
CA ALA A 121 15.68 -13.16 11.82
C ALA A 121 15.80 -14.10 13.04
N ARG A 122 15.21 -15.31 12.95
CA ARG A 122 15.22 -16.30 14.02
C ARG A 122 16.63 -16.78 14.36
N LYS A 123 17.46 -17.07 13.34
CA LYS A 123 18.86 -17.46 13.53
C LYS A 123 19.68 -16.42 14.30
N LYS A 124 19.32 -15.14 14.20
CA LYS A 124 19.97 -14.01 14.86
C LYS A 124 19.24 -13.52 16.13
N GLY A 125 18.24 -14.27 16.63
CA GLY A 125 17.53 -13.95 17.88
C GLY A 125 16.59 -12.73 17.82
N HIS A 126 16.14 -12.34 16.62
CA HIS A 126 15.32 -11.14 16.43
C HIS A 126 13.87 -11.47 16.02
N SER A 127 12.93 -10.59 16.38
CA SER A 127 11.53 -10.65 15.93
C SER A 127 11.26 -9.58 14.86
N ALA A 128 10.41 -9.91 13.88
CA ALA A 128 10.13 -9.06 12.72
C ALA A 128 8.61 -8.81 12.56
N PRO A 129 7.97 -8.04 13.48
CA PRO A 129 6.51 -7.94 13.56
C PRO A 129 5.84 -7.23 12.37
N ARG A 130 6.61 -6.53 11.52
CA ARG A 130 6.10 -5.80 10.35
C ARG A 130 6.67 -6.30 9.03
N LEU A 131 7.19 -7.53 9.02
CA LEU A 131 7.89 -8.08 7.88
C LEU A 131 6.97 -8.21 6.67
N TRP A 132 5.76 -8.75 6.84
CA TRP A 132 4.74 -8.83 5.78
C TRP A 132 4.55 -7.49 5.07
N SER A 133 4.25 -6.44 5.84
CA SER A 133 4.02 -5.10 5.31
C SER A 133 5.27 -4.50 4.68
N ALA A 134 6.43 -4.60 5.32
CA ALA A 134 7.66 -4.07 4.76
C ALA A 134 8.05 -4.76 3.45
N THR A 135 7.96 -6.08 3.40
CA THR A 135 8.33 -6.87 2.23
C THR A 135 7.35 -6.65 1.08
N CYS A 136 6.04 -6.56 1.34
CA CYS A 136 5.05 -6.27 0.29
C CYS A 136 5.25 -4.85 -0.28
N LYS A 137 5.47 -3.86 0.60
CA LYS A 137 5.77 -2.49 0.18
C LYS A 137 7.05 -2.41 -0.63
N ALA A 138 8.10 -3.12 -0.21
CA ALA A 138 9.34 -3.25 -0.97
C ALA A 138 9.08 -3.83 -2.37
N TYR A 139 8.26 -4.88 -2.46
CA TYR A 139 7.91 -5.50 -3.74
C TYR A 139 7.16 -4.54 -4.66
N TRP A 140 6.22 -3.77 -4.12
CA TRP A 140 5.50 -2.74 -4.88
C TRP A 140 6.45 -1.72 -5.54
N PHE A 141 7.57 -1.33 -4.92
CA PHE A 141 8.53 -0.41 -5.55
C PHE A 141 9.18 -0.96 -6.83
N TYR A 142 9.17 -2.29 -7.03
CA TYR A 142 9.61 -2.92 -8.28
C TYR A 142 8.51 -2.95 -9.35
N HIS A 143 7.25 -3.09 -8.93
CA HIS A 143 6.08 -3.24 -9.81
C HIS A 143 4.92 -2.30 -9.43
N PRO A 144 5.14 -0.97 -9.43
CA PRO A 144 4.19 -0.04 -8.82
C PRO A 144 2.85 0.06 -9.56
N SER A 145 2.86 -0.22 -10.87
CA SER A 145 1.65 -0.21 -11.71
C SER A 145 0.87 -1.52 -11.67
N GLU A 146 1.47 -2.60 -11.16
CA GLU A 146 0.90 -3.95 -11.25
C GLU A 146 0.42 -4.48 -9.91
N LEU A 147 1.07 -4.08 -8.81
CA LEU A 147 0.83 -4.62 -7.48
C LEU A 147 0.18 -3.61 -6.53
N THR A 148 -0.26 -4.16 -5.40
CA THR A 148 -0.79 -3.42 -4.24
C THR A 148 0.21 -3.44 -3.07
N MET A 149 -0.13 -2.78 -1.95
CA MET A 149 0.61 -2.90 -0.69
C MET A 149 -0.21 -3.56 0.41
N TYR A 150 0.44 -4.41 1.20
CA TYR A 150 -0.16 -5.01 2.37
C TYR A 150 -0.25 -4.05 3.58
N ASP A 151 -1.43 -3.99 4.17
CA ASP A 151 -1.75 -3.41 5.48
C ASP A 151 -2.82 -4.28 6.17
N GLN A 152 -2.75 -4.41 7.50
CA GLN A 152 -3.67 -5.25 8.27
C GLN A 152 -5.13 -4.76 8.20
N TYR A 153 -5.35 -3.44 8.10
CA TYR A 153 -6.71 -2.89 7.97
C TYR A 153 -7.28 -3.22 6.59
N ALA A 154 -6.46 -3.10 5.54
CA ALA A 154 -6.86 -3.50 4.20
C ALA A 154 -7.13 -5.00 4.09
N GLN A 155 -6.33 -5.85 4.74
CA GLN A 155 -6.58 -7.30 4.82
C GLN A 155 -7.91 -7.61 5.52
N GLY A 156 -8.18 -6.94 6.64
CA GLY A 156 -9.43 -7.12 7.39
C GLY A 156 -10.65 -6.75 6.55
N GLN A 157 -10.61 -5.61 5.86
CA GLN A 157 -11.69 -5.22 4.95
C GLN A 157 -11.82 -6.18 3.77
N LEU A 158 -10.70 -6.63 3.20
CA LEU A 158 -10.72 -7.58 2.08
C LEU A 158 -11.45 -8.88 2.44
N SER A 159 -11.32 -9.32 3.68
CA SER A 159 -12.06 -10.49 4.20
C SER A 159 -13.57 -10.26 4.19
N ILE A 160 -14.01 -9.06 4.59
CA ILE A 160 -15.43 -8.67 4.56
C ILE A 160 -15.93 -8.59 3.13
N GLU A 161 -15.17 -7.94 2.24
CA GLU A 161 -15.53 -7.77 0.84
C GLU A 161 -15.71 -9.12 0.14
N LEU A 162 -14.82 -10.09 0.38
CA LEU A 162 -14.91 -11.40 -0.26
C LEU A 162 -15.77 -12.41 0.51
N GLY A 163 -16.15 -12.11 1.74
CA GLY A 163 -16.89 -13.02 2.61
C GLY A 163 -16.05 -14.22 3.06
N ASP A 164 -14.72 -14.07 3.12
CA ASP A 164 -13.79 -15.14 3.41
C ASP A 164 -12.68 -14.70 4.38
N GLN A 165 -12.12 -15.61 5.18
CA GLN A 165 -11.09 -15.25 6.14
C GLN A 165 -9.71 -15.15 5.47
N ILE A 166 -9.31 -13.95 5.06
CA ILE A 166 -8.05 -13.73 4.35
C ILE A 166 -6.90 -13.52 5.34
N GLY A 167 -5.88 -14.39 5.27
CA GLY A 167 -4.59 -14.21 5.94
C GLY A 167 -3.57 -13.43 5.09
N PRO A 168 -2.43 -13.01 5.66
CA PRO A 168 -1.29 -12.54 4.87
C PRO A 168 -0.85 -13.53 3.79
N GLU A 169 -1.04 -14.82 4.04
CA GLU A 169 -0.68 -15.94 3.16
C GLU A 169 -1.48 -16.00 1.86
N ASP A 170 -2.64 -15.34 1.81
CA ASP A 170 -3.56 -15.37 0.65
C ASP A 170 -3.83 -13.95 0.10
N PHE A 171 -3.25 -12.92 0.73
CA PHE A 171 -3.65 -11.53 0.52
C PHE A 171 -3.51 -11.03 -0.92
N LEU A 172 -2.41 -11.29 -1.64
CA LEU A 172 -2.26 -10.75 -3.01
C LEU A 172 -3.18 -11.46 -4.02
N VAL A 173 -3.43 -12.75 -3.83
CA VAL A 173 -4.39 -13.51 -4.65
C VAL A 173 -5.81 -13.00 -4.39
N ALA A 174 -6.21 -12.93 -3.13
CA ALA A 174 -7.51 -12.38 -2.73
C ALA A 174 -7.68 -10.92 -3.20
N PHE A 175 -6.64 -10.11 -3.10
CA PHE A 175 -6.67 -8.74 -3.62
C PHE A 175 -6.85 -8.73 -5.14
N GLY A 176 -6.20 -9.65 -5.86
CA GLY A 176 -6.37 -9.81 -7.30
C GLY A 176 -7.80 -10.14 -7.71
N GLU A 177 -8.45 -11.05 -6.97
CA GLU A 177 -9.87 -11.36 -7.14
C GLU A 177 -10.74 -10.13 -6.87
N PHE A 178 -10.57 -9.45 -5.74
CA PHE A 178 -11.28 -8.21 -5.42
C PHE A 178 -11.07 -7.14 -6.49
N TRP A 179 -9.84 -6.99 -6.99
CA TRP A 179 -9.49 -6.03 -8.04
C TRP A 179 -10.31 -6.26 -9.31
N GLN A 180 -10.34 -7.51 -9.79
CA GLN A 180 -11.04 -7.89 -11.02
C GLN A 180 -12.56 -7.86 -10.87
N THR A 181 -13.08 -8.29 -9.73
CA THR A 181 -14.52 -8.53 -9.56
C THR A 181 -15.27 -7.34 -8.96
N LYS A 182 -14.62 -6.53 -8.13
CA LYS A 182 -15.29 -5.48 -7.33
C LYS A 182 -14.71 -4.08 -7.50
N ALA A 183 -13.41 -3.92 -7.73
CA ALA A 183 -12.78 -2.60 -7.72
C ALA A 183 -12.84 -1.84 -9.06
N GLN A 184 -12.67 -2.54 -10.19
CA GLN A 184 -12.52 -1.87 -11.49
C GLN A 184 -13.76 -1.08 -11.93
N LYS A 185 -14.95 -1.64 -11.73
CA LYS A 185 -16.21 -0.99 -12.13
C LYS A 185 -16.46 0.34 -11.39
N PRO A 186 -16.49 0.41 -10.05
CA PRO A 186 -16.73 1.68 -9.36
C PRO A 186 -15.62 2.71 -9.62
N LEU A 187 -14.38 2.29 -9.86
CA LEU A 187 -13.31 3.21 -10.28
C LEU A 187 -13.56 3.81 -11.66
N ALA A 188 -13.94 2.98 -12.64
CA ALA A 188 -14.28 3.44 -13.98
C ALA A 188 -15.47 4.41 -13.98
N GLU A 189 -16.47 4.15 -13.13
CA GLU A 189 -17.61 5.03 -12.92
C GLU A 189 -17.21 6.35 -12.27
N LEU A 190 -16.42 6.31 -11.19
CA LEU A 190 -15.91 7.49 -10.51
C LEU A 190 -15.13 8.42 -11.46
N PHE A 191 -14.33 7.88 -12.37
CA PHE A 191 -13.55 8.68 -13.33
C PHE A 191 -14.39 9.47 -14.34
N GLN A 192 -15.71 9.29 -14.37
CA GLN A 192 -16.62 10.17 -15.11
C GLN A 192 -16.87 11.51 -14.38
N TYR A 193 -16.64 11.55 -13.06
CA TYR A 193 -16.91 12.72 -12.21
C TYR A 193 -15.65 13.51 -11.85
N ILE A 194 -14.48 12.88 -11.94
CA ILE A 194 -13.22 13.44 -11.43
C ILE A 194 -12.18 13.57 -12.54
N SER A 195 -11.39 14.64 -12.50
CA SER A 195 -10.40 14.94 -13.54
C SER A 195 -9.02 14.30 -13.33
N LYS A 196 -8.80 13.64 -12.19
CA LYS A 196 -7.47 13.15 -11.77
C LYS A 196 -7.52 11.71 -11.32
N ALA A 197 -6.44 10.98 -11.59
CA ALA A 197 -6.25 9.61 -11.13
C ALA A 197 -4.78 9.37 -10.72
N SER A 198 -4.57 8.55 -9.70
CA SER A 198 -3.24 8.03 -9.39
C SER A 198 -2.74 7.16 -10.56
N PRO A 199 -1.45 7.24 -10.94
CA PRO A 199 -0.86 6.37 -11.97
C PRO A 199 -0.82 4.89 -11.55
N HIS A 200 -1.04 4.60 -10.26
CA HIS A 200 -0.99 3.25 -9.69
C HIS A 200 -2.37 2.88 -9.17
N GLN A 201 -3.23 2.36 -10.04
CA GLN A 201 -4.63 2.11 -9.70
C GLN A 201 -4.87 1.05 -8.62
N PRO A 202 -4.12 -0.07 -8.56
CA PRO A 202 -4.24 -1.01 -7.43
C PRO A 202 -4.03 -0.36 -6.06
N ARG A 203 -3.21 0.70 -5.98
CA ARG A 203 -3.03 1.48 -4.75
C ARG A 203 -4.29 2.25 -4.37
N ILE A 204 -5.14 2.64 -5.30
CA ILE A 204 -6.42 3.28 -4.96
C ILE A 204 -7.30 2.26 -4.23
N ALA A 205 -7.37 1.02 -4.75
CA ALA A 205 -8.10 -0.07 -4.11
C ALA A 205 -7.59 -0.42 -2.71
N ASP A 206 -6.26 -0.41 -2.46
CA ASP A 206 -5.78 -0.57 -1.09
C ASP A 206 -6.10 0.61 -0.16
N GLY A 207 -6.13 1.83 -0.69
CA GLY A 207 -6.56 3.01 0.04
C GLY A 207 -8.03 2.92 0.46
N TYR A 208 -8.88 2.41 -0.43
CA TYR A 208 -10.29 2.12 -0.18
C TYR A 208 -10.44 1.07 0.93
N LEU A 209 -9.80 -0.10 0.76
CA LEU A 209 -9.86 -1.19 1.74
C LEU A 209 -9.34 -0.74 3.12
N TRP A 210 -8.24 0.02 3.13
CA TRP A 210 -7.67 0.56 4.37
C TRP A 210 -8.62 1.53 5.07
N LEU A 211 -9.31 2.40 4.33
CA LEU A 211 -10.23 3.38 4.90
C LEU A 211 -11.37 2.65 5.62
N LEU A 212 -12.03 1.72 4.92
CA LEU A 212 -13.16 0.98 5.47
C LEU A 212 -12.75 0.03 6.60
N GLY A 213 -11.60 -0.65 6.47
CA GLY A 213 -11.12 -1.57 7.51
C GLY A 213 -10.62 -0.87 8.78
N LYS A 214 -10.44 0.45 8.76
CA LYS A 214 -9.87 1.20 9.88
C LYS A 214 -10.91 1.96 10.71
N TYR A 215 -12.01 2.38 10.11
CA TYR A 215 -13.00 3.27 10.73
C TYR A 215 -14.39 2.64 10.72
N SER A 216 -15.20 2.95 11.73
CA SER A 216 -16.59 2.50 11.77
C SER A 216 -17.45 3.25 10.74
N GLU A 217 -18.62 2.71 10.43
CA GLU A 217 -19.59 3.35 9.53
C GLU A 217 -19.92 4.79 9.96
N SER A 218 -20.16 5.02 11.25
CA SER A 218 -20.41 6.36 11.80
C SER A 218 -19.23 7.32 11.60
N GLU A 219 -17.99 6.85 11.77
CA GLU A 219 -16.80 7.68 11.54
C GLU A 219 -16.62 7.99 10.05
N LEU A 220 -16.97 7.05 9.17
CA LEU A 220 -16.89 7.24 7.73
C LEU A 220 -17.86 8.32 7.25
N GLU A 221 -19.07 8.39 7.79
CA GLU A 221 -20.02 9.45 7.45
C GLU A 221 -19.46 10.85 7.77
N ASP A 222 -18.85 11.01 8.93
CA ASP A 222 -18.19 12.27 9.32
C ASP A 222 -16.98 12.58 8.42
N ILE A 223 -16.16 11.57 8.12
CA ILE A 223 -15.02 11.68 7.20
C ILE A 223 -15.47 12.17 5.83
N TYR A 224 -16.55 11.61 5.28
CA TYR A 224 -17.04 11.98 3.94
C TYR A 224 -17.66 13.37 3.93
N LYS A 225 -18.39 13.74 4.98
CA LYS A 225 -18.96 15.08 5.11
C LYS A 225 -17.87 16.15 5.11
N ASP A 226 -16.84 15.98 5.93
CA ASP A 226 -15.71 16.92 5.97
C ASP A 226 -14.88 16.87 4.68
N TYR A 227 -14.70 15.69 4.10
CA TYR A 227 -13.96 15.53 2.84
C TYR A 227 -14.65 16.25 1.68
N VAL A 228 -15.97 16.15 1.53
CA VAL A 228 -16.73 16.87 0.48
C VAL A 228 -16.61 18.39 0.65
N GLN A 229 -16.54 18.87 1.89
CA GLN A 229 -16.40 20.31 2.18
C GLN A 229 -14.99 20.85 1.92
N THR A 230 -13.97 20.09 2.29
CA THR A 230 -12.58 20.57 2.30
C THR A 230 -11.77 20.13 1.07
N GLY A 231 -12.18 19.02 0.44
CA GLY A 231 -11.36 18.28 -0.53
C GLY A 231 -10.13 17.61 0.09
N GLN A 232 -9.93 17.67 1.41
CA GLN A 232 -8.68 17.24 2.06
C GLN A 232 -8.85 15.85 2.71
N PRO A 233 -8.36 14.76 2.11
CA PRO A 233 -8.66 13.40 2.56
C PRO A 233 -8.07 13.07 3.94
N PHE A 234 -6.90 13.61 4.29
CA PHE A 234 -6.30 13.33 5.61
C PHE A 234 -6.73 14.31 6.70
N ALA A 235 -7.20 15.51 6.34
CA ALA A 235 -7.71 16.47 7.31
C ALA A 235 -9.04 16.00 7.91
N SER A 236 -9.83 15.26 7.13
CA SER A 236 -11.10 14.68 7.56
C SER A 236 -10.97 13.46 8.46
N LEU A 237 -9.76 12.90 8.62
CA LEU A 237 -9.58 11.75 9.48
C LEU A 237 -9.66 12.13 10.97
N PRO A 238 -10.36 11.36 11.81
CA PRO A 238 -10.41 11.58 13.24
C PRO A 238 -9.00 11.65 13.84
N LYS A 239 -8.70 12.73 14.58
CA LYS A 239 -7.47 12.82 15.37
C LYS A 239 -7.55 11.77 16.49
N ARG A 240 -6.77 10.70 16.38
CA ARG A 240 -6.67 9.71 17.46
C ARG A 240 -6.24 10.42 18.75
N ARG A 241 -7.08 10.34 19.79
CA ARG A 241 -6.64 10.61 21.16
C ARG A 241 -5.53 9.59 21.46
N LYS A 242 -4.32 10.09 21.73
CA LYS A 242 -3.19 9.27 22.15
C LYS A 242 -3.40 8.76 23.56
#